data_AF-A0A6G2Q8U6-F1
#
_entry.id   AF-A0A6G2Q8U6-F1
#
_cell.length_a   1.000
_cell.length_b   1.000
_cell.length_c   1.000
_cell.angle_alpha   90.00
_cell.angle_beta   90.00
_cell.angle_gamma   90.00
#
_symmetry.space_group_name_H-M   'P 1'
#
loop_
_entity.id
_entity.type
_entity.pdbx_description
1 polymer ?
#
loop_
_entity_poly.entity_id
_entity_poly.type
_entity_poly.pdbx_seq_one_letter_code
_entity_poly.pdbx_strand_id
1 'polypeptide(L)' 'LLAELGHDDVRTHLQSGQAVFTASQGDEGVLAGELSAAIEKRFGFPVDVIVRDHAYLTAVAEACPFP' A
#
# COMPACT_ATOMS: atom_id res chain seq x y z
N LEU A 1 -1.68 12.19 -1.22
CA LEU A 1 -0.58 11.32 -1.69
C LEU A 1 -1.09 10.22 -2.59
N LEU A 2 -1.66 9.10 -2.09
CA LEU A 2 -2.09 7.99 -2.96
C LEU A 2 -3.05 8.41 -4.09
N ALA A 3 -4.08 9.19 -3.77
CA ALA A 3 -5.01 9.72 -4.78
C ALA A 3 -4.35 10.74 -5.73
N GLU A 4 -3.33 11.46 -5.26
CA GLU A 4 -2.58 12.42 -6.08
C GLU A 4 -1.62 11.74 -7.05
N LEU A 5 -1.20 10.51 -6.72
CA LEU A 5 -0.43 9.62 -7.61
C LEU A 5 -1.32 8.95 -8.67
N GLY A 6 -2.64 9.16 -8.62
CA GLY A 6 -3.59 8.62 -9.60
C GLY A 6 -4.09 7.21 -9.27
N HIS A 7 -3.93 6.74 -8.03
CA HIS A 7 -4.58 5.52 -7.58
C HIS A 7 -6.05 5.76 -7.24
N ASP A 8 -6.87 4.74 -7.49
CA ASP A 8 -8.31 4.77 -7.29
C ASP A 8 -8.70 4.13 -5.94
N ASP A 9 -9.96 4.31 -5.53
CA ASP A 9 -10.56 3.69 -4.33
C ASP A 9 -9.74 3.82 -3.03
N VAL A 10 -8.97 4.90 -2.91
CA VAL A 10 -8.05 5.12 -1.78
C VAL A 10 -8.82 5.22 -0.47
N ARG A 11 -8.47 4.36 0.49
CA ARG A 11 -8.97 4.41 1.87
C ARG A 11 -7.83 4.21 2.85
N THR A 12 -7.89 4.88 4.00
CA THR A 12 -6.93 4.71 5.08
C THR A 12 -7.57 4.04 6.28
N HIS A 13 -6.78 3.30 7.04
CA HIS A 13 -7.25 2.68 8.28
C HIS A 13 -6.70 3.44 9.49
N LEU A 14 -7.57 4.23 10.13
CA LEU A 14 -7.22 5.02 11.32
C LEU A 14 -5.93 5.86 11.08
N GLN A 15 -5.16 6.09 12.15
CA GLN A 15 -3.85 6.73 12.09
C GLN A 15 -2.72 5.69 12.20
N SER A 16 -2.89 4.52 11.57
CA SER A 16 -1.93 3.41 11.67
C SER A 16 -0.87 3.38 10.58
N GLY A 17 -0.99 4.23 9.55
CA GLY A 17 -0.13 4.19 8.37
C GLY A 17 -0.54 3.14 7.33
N GLN A 18 -1.69 2.49 7.50
CA GLN A 18 -2.23 1.54 6.52
C GLN A 18 -3.21 2.21 5.57
N ALA A 19 -3.09 1.85 4.29
CA ALA A 19 -4.01 2.27 3.25
C ALA A 19 -4.27 1.12 2.28
N VAL A 20 -5.45 1.17 1.66
CA VAL A 20 -5.84 0.32 0.53
C VAL A 20 -6.19 1.22 -0.64
N PHE A 21 -5.88 0.77 -1.84
CA PHE A 21 -6.13 1.50 -3.08
C PHE A 21 -6.17 0.50 -4.24
N THR A 22 -6.78 0.93 -5.34
CA THR A 22 -6.77 0.21 -6.61
C THR A 22 -5.66 0.80 -7.47
N ALA A 23 -4.75 -0.05 -7.94
CA ALA A 23 -3.73 0.30 -8.93
C ALA A 23 -4.04 -0.39 -10.25
N SER A 24 -4.08 0.38 -11.34
CA SER A 24 -4.31 -0.16 -12.68
C SER A 24 -3.06 -0.81 -13.28
N GLN A 25 -1.87 -0.49 -12.75
CA GLN A 25 -0.56 -0.94 -13.22
C GLN A 25 0.43 -1.02 -12.05
N GLY A 26 1.53 -1.74 -12.28
CA GLY A 26 2.61 -1.91 -11.31
C GLY A 26 2.45 -3.20 -10.50
N ASP A 27 3.57 -3.85 -10.21
CA ASP A 27 3.65 -4.91 -9.22
C ASP A 27 3.95 -4.32 -7.83
N GLU A 28 3.95 -5.18 -6.81
CA GLU A 28 4.17 -4.77 -5.41
C GLU A 28 5.48 -3.98 -5.22
N GLY A 29 6.56 -4.36 -5.92
CA GLY A 29 7.87 -3.73 -5.79
C GLY A 29 7.91 -2.35 -6.44
N VAL A 30 7.34 -2.22 -7.64
CA VAL A 30 7.21 -0.94 -8.34
C VAL A 30 6.38 0.04 -7.51
N LEU A 31 5.22 -0.41 -7.02
CA LEU A 31 4.34 0.42 -6.19
C LEU A 31 5.03 0.81 -4.88
N ALA A 32 5.70 -0.12 -4.19
CA ALA A 32 6.43 0.20 -2.96
C ALA A 32 7.49 1.27 -3.18
N GLY A 33 8.29 1.16 -4.25
CA GLY A 33 9.32 2.13 -4.59
C GLY A 33 8.77 3.52 -4.91
N GLU A 34 7.69 3.59 -5.70
CA GLU A 34 7.01 4.86 -6.02
C GLU A 34 6.47 5.54 -4.76
N LEU A 35 5.81 4.77 -3.90
CA LEU A 35 5.24 5.27 -2.65
C LEU A 35 6.31 5.76 -1.68
N SER A 36 7.38 4.99 -1.47
CA SER A 36 8.51 5.41 -0.64
C SER A 36 9.11 6.73 -1.14
N ALA A 37 9.35 6.87 -2.46
CA ALA A 37 9.88 8.10 -3.04
C ALA A 37 8.92 9.29 -2.90
N ALA A 38 7.61 9.07 -3.10
CA ALA A 38 6.60 10.11 -2.94
C ALA A 38 6.48 10.60 -1.49
N ILE A 39 6.54 9.67 -0.52
CA ILE A 39 6.51 9.98 0.91
C ILE A 39 7.76 10.79 1.29
N GLU A 40 8.94 10.35 0.87
CA GLU A 40 10.20 11.08 1.14
C GLU A 40 10.15 12.49 0.56
N LYS A 41 9.72 12.64 -0.69
CA LYS A 41 9.56 13.97 -1.32
C LYS A 41 8.57 14.86 -0.57
N ARG A 42 7.50 14.30 0.00
CA ARG A 42 6.44 15.05 0.67
C ARG A 42 6.80 15.45 2.09
N PHE A 43 7.47 14.57 2.82
CA PHE A 43 7.68 14.72 4.27
C PHE A 43 9.15 14.93 4.66
N GLY A 44 10.09 14.72 3.74
CA GLY A 44 11.52 15.02 3.93
C GLY A 44 12.32 13.94 4.65
N PHE A 45 11.78 12.72 4.75
CA PHE A 45 12.49 11.57 5.33
C PHE A 45 12.07 10.26 4.66
N PRO A 46 12.97 9.26 4.56
CA PRO A 46 12.65 7.98 3.94
C PRO A 46 11.71 7.17 4.83
N VAL A 47 10.78 6.45 4.19
CA VAL A 47 9.86 5.51 4.84
C VAL A 47 9.84 4.21 4.04
N ASP A 48 10.08 3.10 4.72
CA ASP A 48 9.95 1.77 4.13
C ASP A 48 8.46 1.48 3.88
N VAL A 49 8.13 1.14 2.63
CA VAL A 49 6.77 0.79 2.22
C VAL A 49 6.72 -0.67 1.83
N ILE A 50 5.71 -1.38 2.32
CA ILE A 50 5.39 -2.74 1.91
C ILE A 50 4.02 -2.69 1.24
N VAL A 51 3.93 -3.22 0.02
CA VAL A 51 2.69 -3.41 -0.71
C VAL A 51 2.37 -4.90 -0.76
N ARG A 52 1.11 -5.25 -0.52
CA ARG A 52 0.58 -6.61 -0.67
C ARG A 52 -0.68 -6.57 -1.48
N ASP A 53 -0.78 -7.47 -2.45
CA ASP A 53 -1.96 -7.57 -3.27
C ASP A 53 -3.14 -8.26 -2.53
N HIS A 54 -4.29 -8.25 -3.20
CA HIS A 54 -5.50 -8.88 -2.68
C HIS A 54 -5.35 -10.40 -2.52
N ALA A 55 -4.64 -11.07 -3.43
CA ALA A 55 -4.49 -12.53 -3.40
C ALA A 55 -3.67 -12.97 -2.18
N TYR A 56 -2.61 -12.24 -1.85
CA TYR A 56 -1.81 -12.44 -0.65
C TYR A 56 -2.66 -12.31 0.62
N LEU A 57 -3.42 -11.22 0.74
CA LEU A 57 -4.24 -10.98 1.94
C LEU A 57 -5.33 -12.05 2.12
N THR A 58 -5.95 -12.51 1.02
CA THR A 58 -6.90 -13.62 1.04
C THR A 58 -6.24 -14.91 1.52
N ALA A 59 -5.07 -15.26 0.96
CA ALA A 59 -4.34 -16.46 1.36
C ALA A 59 -3.93 -16.44 2.84
N VAL A 60 -3.52 -15.28 3.37
CA VAL A 60 -3.20 -15.11 4.79
C VAL A 60 -4.44 -15.31 5.67
N ALA A 61 -5.59 -14.78 5.25
CA ALA A 61 -6.85 -14.96 5.98
C ALA A 61 -7.30 -16.43 5.99
N GLU A 62 -7.21 -17.11 4.85
CA GLU A 62 -7.54 -18.54 4.72
C GLU A 62 -6.60 -19.45 5.52
N ALA A 63 -5.33 -19.05 5.64
CA ALA A 63 -4.32 -19.78 6.41
C ALA A 63 -4.32 -19.43 7.91
N CYS A 64 -5.27 -18.63 8.40
CA CYS A 64 -5.35 -18.26 9.82
C CYS A 64 -5.52 -19.53 10.68
N PRO A 65 -4.57 -19.85 11.59
CA PRO A 65 -4.61 -21.08 12.39
C PRO A 65 -5.60 -21.00 13.56
N PHE A 66 -6.32 -19.88 13.69
CA PHE A 66 -7.27 -19.60 14.76
C PHE A 66 -8.70 -19.55 14.19
N PRO A 67 -9.70 -20.10 14.91
CA PRO A 67 -11.10 -20.10 14.52
C PRO A 67 -11.75 -18.71 14.57
#